data_AF-A9EUQ3-F1
#
_entry.id   AF-A9EUQ3-F1
#
_cell.length_a   1.000
_cell.length_b   1.000
_cell.length_c   1.000
_cell.angle_alpha   90.00
_cell.angle_beta   90.00
_cell.angle_gamma   90.00
#
_symmetry.space_group_name_H-M   'P 1'
#
loop_
_entity.id
_entity.type
_entity.pdbx_description
1 polymer ?
#
loop_
_entity_poly.entity_id
_entity_poly.type
_entity_poly.pdbx_seq_one_letter_code
_entity_poly.pdbx_strand_id
1 'polypeptide(L)'
;MSWPLRGGGEASAAERARWVDAGNIANGFLVFGNVVTGFIAIGNVARGFIAIGNVAVGVVAIGNVAVGVVGGFGATIAVGAFAGAGVIALPVLDGVAGVTSLLALNPFLSALPIALWLFAARVLPGERAPRLGPDPELASLSSVLRGERSEGWVRGRVERAGDGALRLTQRGRAVELPATPEALRAGAALLPEGRGARLLALVRAEEHVRGGEGGYRAAQERERVLTVADLLAPPAWVPPWINGAEVQWWLARAWNVGAVVAVLLRAAQLIAGAIG
;
A
#
# COMPACT_ATOMS: atom_id res chain seq x y z
N MET A 1 44.29 7.12 -56.32
CA MET A 1 43.93 6.31 -55.14
C MET A 1 43.60 7.25 -53.99
N SER A 2 42.35 7.68 -53.90
CA SER A 2 41.82 8.49 -52.81
C SER A 2 40.88 7.61 -51.99
N TRP A 3 41.20 7.44 -50.70
CA TRP A 3 40.30 6.81 -49.74
C TRP A 3 39.16 7.78 -49.42
N PRO A 4 37.88 7.36 -49.44
CA PRO A 4 36.83 8.20 -48.93
C PRO A 4 36.89 8.16 -47.40
N LEU A 5 37.01 9.36 -46.82
CA LEU A 5 36.74 9.58 -45.40
C LEU A 5 35.29 9.16 -45.14
N ARG A 6 35.12 8.06 -44.42
CA ARG A 6 33.82 7.69 -43.82
C ARG A 6 33.44 8.81 -42.87
N GLY A 7 32.53 9.68 -43.32
CA GLY A 7 31.75 10.53 -42.44
C GLY A 7 31.07 9.63 -41.41
N GLY A 8 31.46 9.78 -40.15
CA GLY A 8 30.80 9.16 -39.02
C GLY A 8 29.36 9.65 -38.99
N GLY A 9 28.47 8.79 -39.47
CA GLY A 9 27.05 9.07 -39.59
C GLY A 9 26.44 9.52 -38.28
N GLU A 10 25.71 10.62 -38.37
CA GLU A 10 24.31 10.73 -37.99
C GLU A 10 23.86 9.74 -36.92
N ALA A 11 23.60 10.33 -35.74
CA ALA A 11 22.81 9.79 -34.65
C ALA A 11 21.58 9.02 -35.17
N SER A 12 21.76 7.71 -35.34
CA SER A 12 20.72 6.80 -35.81
C SER A 12 20.75 5.53 -34.96
N ALA A 13 20.44 5.71 -33.69
CA ALA A 13 19.94 4.62 -32.86
C ALA A 13 19.16 5.25 -31.71
N ALA A 14 17.85 5.13 -31.75
CA ALA A 14 17.12 4.90 -30.51
C ALA A 14 17.81 3.70 -29.84
N GLU A 15 18.72 4.02 -28.95
CA GLU A 15 19.61 3.14 -28.22
C GLU A 15 18.72 2.08 -27.57
N ARG A 16 18.74 0.86 -28.14
CA ARG A 16 18.01 -0.27 -27.55
C ARG A 16 18.42 -0.29 -26.10
N ALA A 17 17.46 -0.06 -25.19
CA ALA A 17 17.72 -0.05 -23.76
C ALA A 17 18.44 -1.35 -23.41
N ARG A 18 19.76 -1.28 -23.24
CA ARG A 18 20.54 -2.44 -22.86
C ARG A 18 20.16 -2.70 -21.42
N TRP A 19 19.87 -3.97 -21.12
CA TRP A 19 19.60 -4.38 -19.74
C TRP A 19 20.77 -4.01 -18.82
N VAL A 20 21.99 -4.07 -19.35
CA VAL A 20 23.22 -3.63 -18.67
C VAL A 20 24.08 -2.84 -19.65
N ASP A 21 24.59 -1.69 -19.23
CA ASP A 21 25.53 -0.88 -20.01
C ASP A 21 26.64 -0.27 -19.14
N ALA A 22 27.83 -0.06 -19.72
CA ALA A 22 28.96 0.54 -19.01
C ALA A 22 29.82 1.39 -19.94
N GLY A 23 30.17 2.60 -19.49
CA GLY A 23 30.97 3.52 -20.30
C GLY A 23 31.12 4.90 -19.66
N ASN A 24 31.86 5.78 -20.32
CA ASN A 24 31.99 7.17 -19.86
C ASN A 24 30.63 7.89 -19.90
N ILE A 25 29.83 7.57 -20.92
CA ILE A 25 28.43 7.95 -21.11
C ILE A 25 27.68 6.66 -21.43
N ALA A 26 26.67 6.30 -20.64
CA ALA A 26 25.93 5.03 -20.80
C ALA A 26 24.46 5.17 -20.42
N ASN A 27 23.58 4.40 -21.08
CA ASN A 27 22.13 4.41 -20.87
C ASN A 27 21.54 2.97 -20.84
N GLY A 28 20.60 2.69 -19.95
CA GLY A 28 20.05 1.33 -19.83
C GLY A 28 19.24 1.07 -18.57
N PHE A 29 18.94 -0.20 -18.29
CA PHE A 29 18.24 -0.57 -17.04
C PHE A 29 19.17 -0.54 -15.83
N LEU A 30 20.34 -1.17 -15.93
CA LEU A 30 21.42 -1.15 -14.94
C LEU A 30 22.69 -0.57 -15.58
N VAL A 31 23.18 0.57 -15.08
CA VAL A 31 24.24 1.32 -15.78
C VAL A 31 25.37 1.75 -14.84
N PHE A 32 26.62 1.60 -15.32
CA PHE A 32 27.84 2.01 -14.62
C PHE A 32 28.67 2.98 -15.46
N GLY A 33 29.19 4.06 -14.86
CA GLY A 33 29.97 5.03 -15.65
C GLY A 33 30.26 6.36 -14.98
N ASN A 34 30.76 7.33 -15.75
CA ASN A 34 30.97 8.69 -15.24
C ASN A 34 29.69 9.53 -15.32
N VAL A 35 28.98 9.47 -16.44
CA VAL A 35 27.68 10.13 -16.65
C VAL A 35 26.68 9.09 -17.13
N VAL A 36 25.73 8.72 -16.27
CA VAL A 36 24.87 7.57 -16.52
C VAL A 36 23.39 7.87 -16.29
N THR A 37 22.54 7.32 -17.17
CA THR A 37 21.08 7.39 -17.02
C THR A 37 20.46 5.99 -17.10
N GLY A 38 19.70 5.59 -16.07
CA GLY A 38 19.04 4.29 -16.09
C GLY A 38 18.01 4.07 -15.00
N PHE A 39 17.44 2.87 -14.88
CA PHE A 39 16.55 2.56 -13.75
C PHE A 39 17.37 2.46 -12.45
N ILE A 40 18.53 1.78 -12.52
CA ILE A 40 19.58 1.76 -11.51
C ILE A 40 20.84 2.33 -12.14
N ALA A 41 21.29 3.48 -11.64
CA ALA A 41 22.41 4.23 -12.21
C ALA A 41 23.50 4.42 -11.15
N ILE A 42 24.73 3.96 -11.44
CA ILE A 42 25.88 4.06 -10.54
C ILE A 42 27.02 4.79 -11.26
N GLY A 43 27.38 5.98 -10.79
CA GLY A 43 28.40 6.77 -11.45
C GLY A 43 28.71 8.11 -10.80
N ASN A 44 29.67 8.87 -11.32
CA ASN A 44 29.99 10.20 -10.78
C ASN A 44 28.78 11.15 -10.87
N VAL A 45 28.10 11.13 -12.00
CA VAL A 45 26.80 11.78 -12.24
C VAL A 45 25.80 10.70 -12.63
N ALA A 46 24.85 10.42 -11.74
CA ALA A 46 23.89 9.34 -11.91
C ALA A 46 22.45 9.87 -11.93
N ARG A 47 21.67 9.47 -12.94
CA ARG A 47 20.24 9.78 -13.04
C ARG A 47 19.42 8.50 -13.17
N GLY A 48 18.44 8.29 -12.29
CA GLY A 48 17.61 7.09 -12.36
C GLY A 48 16.49 6.98 -11.34
N PHE A 49 15.83 5.82 -11.26
CA PHE A 49 14.91 5.55 -10.16
C PHE A 49 15.70 5.36 -8.86
N ILE A 50 16.80 4.61 -8.95
CA ILE A 50 17.84 4.49 -7.93
C ILE A 50 19.13 5.07 -8.52
N ALA A 51 19.62 6.17 -7.95
CA ALA A 51 20.84 6.84 -8.39
C ALA A 51 21.88 6.85 -7.27
N ILE A 52 23.09 6.36 -7.56
CA ILE A 52 24.23 6.33 -6.63
C ILE A 52 25.41 7.03 -7.29
N GLY A 53 25.91 8.11 -6.68
CA GLY A 53 26.99 8.89 -7.28
C GLY A 53 27.50 10.07 -6.48
N ASN A 54 28.46 10.83 -6.99
CA ASN A 54 28.82 12.11 -6.38
C ASN A 54 27.68 13.13 -6.56
N VAL A 55 27.03 13.10 -7.72
CA VAL A 55 25.80 13.83 -8.04
C VAL A 55 24.74 12.80 -8.45
N ALA A 56 23.72 12.61 -7.61
CA ALA A 56 22.68 11.62 -7.80
C ALA A 56 21.30 12.27 -7.92
N VAL A 57 20.56 11.96 -8.99
CA VAL A 57 19.19 12.46 -9.22
C VAL A 57 18.25 11.27 -9.43
N GLY A 58 17.30 11.06 -8.51
CA GLY A 58 16.37 9.94 -8.63
C GLY A 58 15.28 9.88 -7.57
N VAL A 59 14.43 8.85 -7.61
CA VAL A 59 13.44 8.64 -6.53
C VAL A 59 14.17 8.29 -5.23
N VAL A 60 15.17 7.40 -5.34
CA VAL A 60 16.15 7.11 -4.30
C VAL A 60 17.51 7.63 -4.78
N ALA A 61 18.07 8.61 -4.06
CA ALA A 61 19.34 9.24 -4.44
C ALA A 61 20.37 9.16 -3.29
N ILE A 62 21.52 8.58 -3.59
CA ILE A 62 22.63 8.37 -2.64
C ILE A 62 23.88 9.04 -3.21
N GLY A 63 24.43 10.03 -2.52
CA GLY A 63 25.57 10.78 -3.05
C GLY A 63 25.88 12.09 -2.36
N ASN A 64 27.08 12.65 -2.57
CA ASN A 64 27.48 13.93 -1.98
C ASN A 64 26.48 15.07 -2.27
N VAL A 65 25.93 15.09 -3.48
CA VAL A 65 24.79 15.92 -3.89
C VAL A 65 23.67 14.99 -4.34
N ALA A 66 22.60 14.91 -3.56
CA ALA A 66 21.48 14.00 -3.82
C ALA A 66 20.17 14.78 -3.97
N VAL A 67 19.48 14.59 -5.09
CA VAL A 67 18.15 15.16 -5.36
C VAL A 67 17.17 14.02 -5.58
N GLY A 68 16.21 13.86 -4.66
CA GLY A 68 15.25 12.76 -4.76
C GLY A 68 14.15 12.76 -3.72
N VAL A 69 13.12 11.92 -3.92
CA VAL A 69 11.99 11.80 -2.97
C VAL A 69 12.50 11.24 -1.64
N VAL A 70 13.32 10.20 -1.71
CA VAL A 70 14.08 9.60 -0.61
C VAL A 70 15.56 9.80 -0.94
N GLY A 71 16.08 10.99 -0.65
CA GLY A 71 17.42 11.40 -1.07
C GLY A 71 18.28 11.77 0.12
N GLY A 72 19.57 11.44 0.11
CA GLY A 72 20.50 12.04 1.06
C GLY A 72 21.18 11.11 2.03
N PHE A 73 21.10 9.80 1.86
CA PHE A 73 21.95 8.87 2.63
C PHE A 73 23.43 9.19 2.34
N GLY A 74 24.10 9.90 3.24
CA GLY A 74 25.50 10.29 3.12
C GLY A 74 25.77 11.53 2.25
N ALA A 75 24.78 12.40 2.04
CA ALA A 75 24.90 13.56 1.17
C ALA A 75 25.29 14.84 1.92
N THR A 76 26.36 15.52 1.50
CA THR A 76 26.68 16.88 1.99
C THR A 76 25.55 17.88 1.68
N ILE A 77 24.85 17.69 0.55
CA ILE A 77 23.69 18.48 0.13
C ILE A 77 22.58 17.54 -0.32
N ALA A 78 21.46 17.54 0.39
CA ALA A 78 20.27 16.75 0.05
C ALA A 78 19.05 17.64 -0.18
N VAL A 79 18.34 17.40 -1.29
CA VAL A 79 17.03 18.00 -1.58
C VAL A 79 16.03 16.87 -1.77
N GLY A 80 15.14 16.68 -0.79
CA GLY A 80 14.18 15.59 -0.81
C GLY A 80 13.07 15.68 0.23
N ALA A 81 12.00 14.90 0.01
CA ALA A 81 10.88 14.81 0.94
C ALA A 81 11.26 14.06 2.23
N PHE A 82 12.19 13.11 2.12
CA PHE A 82 12.82 12.41 3.23
C PHE A 82 14.33 12.46 3.02
N ALA A 83 15.02 13.27 3.83
CA ALA A 83 16.48 13.41 3.76
C ALA A 83 17.18 12.64 4.87
N GLY A 84 18.16 11.81 4.51
CA GLY A 84 18.91 10.94 5.43
C GLY A 84 20.34 11.40 5.68
N ALA A 85 20.51 12.64 6.13
CA ALA A 85 21.75 13.27 6.62
C ALA A 85 22.78 13.87 5.62
N GLY A 86 23.11 15.14 5.89
CA GLY A 86 24.43 15.76 5.78
C GLY A 86 24.36 17.29 5.58
N VAL A 87 25.20 17.99 6.36
CA VAL A 87 25.54 19.43 6.53
C VAL A 87 24.57 20.53 6.03
N ILE A 88 24.01 20.46 4.83
CA ILE A 88 22.92 21.35 4.38
C ILE A 88 21.90 20.51 3.64
N ALA A 89 20.99 19.91 4.39
CA ALA A 89 19.70 19.55 3.83
C ALA A 89 18.89 20.85 3.72
N LEU A 90 18.26 21.08 2.57
CA LEU A 90 17.09 21.94 2.48
C LEU A 90 15.88 21.02 2.47
N PRO A 91 15.38 20.58 3.64
CA PRO A 91 14.21 19.74 3.67
C PRO A 91 12.99 20.63 3.87
N VAL A 92 11.92 20.31 3.15
CA VAL A 92 10.58 20.69 3.62
C VAL A 92 10.32 20.03 4.99
N LEU A 93 10.96 18.91 5.34
CA LEU A 93 10.88 18.27 6.66
C LEU A 93 12.12 17.39 6.95
N ASP A 94 13.10 17.86 7.72
CA ASP A 94 14.08 16.97 8.40
C ASP A 94 14.31 17.48 9.83
N GLY A 95 14.02 16.60 10.78
CA GLY A 95 13.49 16.94 12.11
C GLY A 95 14.50 17.42 13.14
N VAL A 96 15.78 17.62 12.83
CA VAL A 96 16.76 18.05 13.87
C VAL A 96 17.77 19.08 13.38
N ALA A 97 18.37 18.94 12.18
CA ALA A 97 19.38 19.90 11.69
C ALA A 97 18.78 21.09 10.91
N GLY A 98 17.67 20.87 10.19
CA GLY A 98 16.92 21.95 9.53
C GLY A 98 16.16 22.83 10.53
N VAL A 99 15.78 22.27 11.68
CA VAL A 99 15.10 22.99 12.75
C VAL A 99 16.03 24.03 13.38
N THR A 100 17.31 23.74 13.59
CA THR A 100 18.27 24.71 14.16
C THR A 100 18.58 25.88 13.23
N SER A 101 18.54 25.67 11.91
CA SER A 101 18.84 26.71 10.90
C SER A 101 17.61 27.56 10.54
N LEU A 102 16.40 27.00 10.56
CA LEU A 102 15.14 27.76 10.44
C LEU A 102 14.75 28.51 11.73
N LEU A 103 15.06 27.96 12.91
CA LEU A 103 14.79 28.63 14.20
C LEU A 103 15.64 29.89 14.44
N ALA A 104 16.79 29.99 13.78
CA ALA A 104 17.60 31.22 13.82
C ALA A 104 17.01 32.35 12.97
N LEU A 105 16.14 32.05 12.00
CA LEU A 105 15.68 33.02 11.00
C LEU A 105 14.30 33.63 11.30
N ASN A 106 13.39 32.93 11.98
CA ASN A 106 12.20 33.59 12.56
C ASN A 106 11.40 32.66 13.50
N PRO A 107 11.16 33.03 14.77
CA PRO A 107 10.26 32.25 15.65
C PRO A 107 8.83 32.16 15.08
N PHE A 108 8.43 33.10 14.22
CA PHE A 108 7.10 33.09 13.60
C PHE A 108 6.93 31.96 12.56
N LEU A 109 7.98 31.66 11.77
CA LEU A 109 7.94 30.63 10.73
C LEU A 109 7.99 29.21 11.29
N SER A 110 8.50 29.03 12.52
CA SER A 110 8.48 27.74 13.22
C SER A 110 7.17 27.48 13.96
N ALA A 111 6.49 28.54 14.44
CA ALA A 111 5.20 28.41 15.13
C ALA A 111 4.02 28.24 14.16
N LEU A 112 4.08 28.83 12.96
CA LEU A 112 2.98 28.83 11.98
C LEU A 112 2.55 27.40 11.54
N PRO A 113 3.46 26.46 11.19
CA PRO A 113 3.06 25.11 10.79
C PRO A 113 2.38 24.34 11.93
N ILE A 114 2.85 24.54 13.17
CA ILE A 114 2.28 23.92 14.37
C ILE A 114 0.87 24.48 14.62
N ALA A 115 0.69 25.81 14.50
CA ALA A 115 -0.60 26.46 14.68
C ALA A 115 -1.61 26.07 13.59
N LEU A 116 -1.19 26.05 12.33
CA LEU A 116 -2.03 25.62 11.20
C LEU A 116 -2.45 24.16 11.35
N TRP A 117 -1.56 23.31 11.89
CA TRP A 117 -1.85 21.91 12.17
C TRP A 117 -2.83 21.73 13.34
N LEU A 118 -2.65 22.44 14.47
CA LEU A 118 -3.59 22.41 15.59
C LEU A 118 -4.97 22.92 15.16
N PHE A 119 -5.02 23.91 14.28
CA PHE A 119 -6.25 24.40 13.66
C PHE A 119 -6.87 23.34 12.76
N ALA A 120 -6.11 22.72 11.86
CA ALA A 120 -6.59 21.65 10.98
C ALA A 120 -7.13 20.45 11.78
N ALA A 121 -6.43 20.01 12.82
CA ALA A 121 -6.86 18.92 13.70
C ALA A 121 -8.15 19.23 14.48
N ARG A 122 -8.43 20.51 14.73
CA ARG A 122 -9.63 20.96 15.44
C ARG A 122 -10.81 21.24 14.50
N VAL A 123 -10.54 21.67 13.27
CA VAL A 123 -11.56 22.02 12.26
C VAL A 123 -11.95 20.82 11.40
N LEU A 124 -11.04 19.87 11.20
CA LEU A 124 -11.28 18.62 10.49
C LEU A 124 -11.36 17.50 11.53
N PRO A 125 -12.51 17.27 12.18
CA PRO A 125 -12.69 16.08 12.99
C PRO A 125 -12.53 14.89 12.05
N GLY A 126 -11.41 14.19 12.18
CA GLY A 126 -11.21 12.93 11.46
C GLY A 126 -12.31 11.99 11.92
N GLU A 127 -13.31 11.78 11.08
CA GLU A 127 -14.23 10.68 11.28
C GLU A 127 -13.36 9.43 11.34
N ARG A 128 -13.39 8.76 12.50
CA ARG A 128 -12.74 7.45 12.63
C ARG A 128 -13.26 6.64 11.46
N ALA A 129 -12.36 6.20 10.57
CA ALA A 129 -12.72 5.31 9.48
C ALA A 129 -13.65 4.25 10.07
N PRO A 130 -14.87 4.07 9.51
CA PRO A 130 -15.88 3.24 10.12
C PRO A 130 -15.21 1.92 10.45
N ARG A 131 -15.18 1.58 11.74
CA ARG A 131 -14.72 0.26 12.15
C ARG A 131 -15.62 -0.69 11.39
N LEU A 132 -15.06 -1.35 10.37
CA LEU A 132 -15.65 -2.58 9.85
C LEU A 132 -16.03 -3.37 11.10
N GLY A 133 -17.29 -3.79 11.18
CA GLY A 133 -17.79 -4.54 12.33
C GLY A 133 -16.86 -5.73 12.64
N PRO A 134 -17.03 -6.39 13.80
CA PRO A 134 -16.19 -7.53 14.17
C PRO A 134 -15.98 -8.43 12.96
N ASP A 135 -14.71 -8.65 12.59
CA ASP A 135 -14.36 -9.39 11.37
C ASP A 135 -15.22 -10.65 11.32
N PRO A 136 -16.00 -10.87 10.25
CA PRO A 136 -16.93 -11.98 10.21
C PRO A 136 -16.17 -13.28 10.47
N GLU A 137 -16.61 -14.05 11.46
CA GLU A 137 -15.91 -15.26 11.87
C GLU A 137 -15.87 -16.25 10.68
N LEU A 138 -14.68 -16.45 10.13
CA LEU A 138 -14.51 -17.25 8.92
C LEU A 138 -14.70 -18.74 9.25
N ALA A 139 -15.73 -19.33 8.67
CA ALA A 139 -15.98 -20.77 8.75
C ALA A 139 -15.36 -21.50 7.55
N SER A 140 -14.93 -22.75 7.77
CA SER A 140 -14.57 -23.63 6.65
C SER A 140 -15.83 -24.14 5.95
N LEU A 141 -15.80 -24.28 4.63
CA LEU A 141 -16.91 -24.86 3.88
C LEU A 141 -17.21 -26.29 4.38
N SER A 142 -16.16 -27.04 4.73
CA SER A 142 -16.28 -28.39 5.31
C SER A 142 -16.96 -28.43 6.68
N SER A 143 -16.80 -27.40 7.52
CA SER A 143 -17.48 -27.36 8.82
C SER A 143 -18.98 -27.08 8.66
N VAL A 144 -19.34 -26.18 7.74
CA VAL A 144 -20.75 -25.91 7.44
C VAL A 144 -21.42 -27.13 6.79
N LEU A 145 -20.74 -27.77 5.81
CA LEU A 145 -21.21 -29.00 5.16
C LEU A 145 -21.43 -30.15 6.14
N ARG A 146 -20.51 -30.37 7.09
CA ARG A 146 -20.61 -31.44 8.09
C ARG A 146 -21.64 -31.20 9.18
N GLY A 147 -22.24 -30.01 9.25
CA GLY A 147 -23.22 -29.68 10.30
C GLY A 147 -22.60 -29.22 11.60
N GLU A 148 -21.29 -28.95 11.63
CA GLU A 148 -20.61 -28.39 12.80
C GLU A 148 -21.07 -26.95 13.09
N ARG A 149 -21.58 -26.24 12.08
CA ARG A 149 -22.15 -24.90 12.18
C ARG A 149 -23.42 -24.78 11.34
N SER A 150 -24.42 -24.07 11.86
CA SER A 150 -25.64 -23.71 11.14
C SER A 150 -25.41 -22.56 10.16
N GLU A 151 -24.50 -21.64 10.45
CA GLU A 151 -24.13 -20.53 9.56
C GLU A 151 -22.66 -20.16 9.69
N GLY A 152 -22.11 -19.51 8.68
CA GLY A 152 -20.78 -18.92 8.74
C GLY A 152 -20.33 -18.28 7.44
N TRP A 153 -19.41 -17.33 7.55
CA TRP A 153 -18.79 -16.69 6.40
C TRP A 153 -17.70 -17.58 5.82
N VAL A 154 -17.88 -18.01 4.58
CA VAL A 154 -16.93 -18.89 3.88
C VAL A 154 -16.18 -18.06 2.85
N ARG A 155 -14.86 -17.99 2.99
CA ARG A 155 -13.98 -17.39 1.97
C ARG A 155 -13.72 -18.40 0.86
N GLY A 156 -14.11 -18.08 -0.36
CA GLY A 156 -13.96 -18.96 -1.51
C GLY A 156 -14.02 -18.22 -2.85
N ARG A 157 -13.81 -18.96 -3.93
CA ARG A 157 -14.16 -18.48 -5.28
C ARG A 157 -15.64 -18.73 -5.50
N VAL A 158 -16.39 -17.68 -5.80
CA VAL A 158 -17.82 -17.76 -6.11
C VAL A 158 -17.98 -17.53 -7.60
N GLU A 159 -18.74 -18.41 -8.25
CA GLU A 159 -19.10 -18.37 -9.67
C GLU A 159 -20.63 -18.45 -9.78
N ARG A 160 -21.23 -17.76 -10.76
CA ARG A 160 -22.65 -17.99 -11.06
C ARG A 160 -22.82 -19.38 -11.67
N ALA A 161 -23.69 -20.18 -11.08
CA ALA A 161 -24.19 -21.41 -11.69
C ALA A 161 -25.53 -21.13 -12.39
N GLY A 162 -26.06 -22.11 -13.12
CA GLY A 162 -27.39 -22.01 -13.72
C GLY A 162 -28.49 -21.87 -12.66
N ASP A 163 -29.69 -21.48 -13.10
CA ASP A 163 -30.93 -21.53 -12.29
C ASP A 163 -30.90 -20.75 -10.97
N GLY A 164 -30.12 -19.66 -10.91
CA GLY A 164 -30.02 -18.83 -9.70
C GLY A 164 -29.19 -19.46 -8.58
N ALA A 165 -28.43 -20.52 -8.86
CA ALA A 165 -27.45 -21.08 -7.94
C ALA A 165 -26.09 -20.35 -8.04
N LEU A 166 -25.31 -20.45 -6.96
CA LEU A 166 -23.92 -20.01 -6.92
C LEU A 166 -23.02 -21.22 -6.67
N ARG A 167 -21.97 -21.35 -7.48
CA ARG A 167 -20.92 -22.35 -7.26
C ARG A 167 -19.84 -21.75 -6.37
N LEU A 168 -19.73 -22.27 -5.15
CA LEU A 168 -18.72 -21.89 -4.17
C LEU A 168 -17.58 -22.91 -4.18
N THR A 169 -16.36 -22.46 -4.47
CA THR A 169 -15.15 -23.28 -4.50
C THR A 169 -14.17 -22.87 -3.40
N GLN A 170 -13.86 -23.78 -2.48
CA GLN A 170 -12.87 -23.59 -1.43
C GLN A 170 -11.91 -24.78 -1.38
N ARG A 171 -10.59 -24.53 -1.44
CA ARG A 171 -9.54 -25.55 -1.37
C ARG A 171 -9.75 -26.74 -2.33
N GLY A 172 -10.18 -26.45 -3.56
CA GLY A 172 -10.41 -27.46 -4.61
C GLY A 172 -11.74 -28.19 -4.53
N ARG A 173 -12.55 -27.98 -3.47
CA ARG A 173 -13.92 -28.51 -3.38
C ARG A 173 -14.90 -27.45 -3.88
N ALA A 174 -15.66 -27.79 -4.92
CA ALA A 174 -16.74 -26.96 -5.45
C ALA A 174 -18.09 -27.52 -4.99
N VAL A 175 -18.99 -26.63 -4.57
CA VAL A 175 -20.36 -26.96 -4.18
C VAL A 175 -21.30 -25.94 -4.84
N GLU A 176 -22.35 -26.43 -5.48
CA GLU A 176 -23.42 -25.59 -5.99
C GLU A 176 -24.47 -25.42 -4.91
N LEU A 177 -24.76 -24.16 -4.59
CA LEU A 177 -25.66 -23.78 -3.53
C LEU A 177 -26.75 -22.87 -4.10
N PRO A 178 -28.03 -23.12 -3.80
CA PRO A 178 -29.08 -22.14 -4.08
C PRO A 178 -28.75 -20.80 -3.41
N ALA A 179 -29.00 -19.70 -4.12
CA ALA A 179 -28.76 -18.36 -3.61
C ALA A 179 -30.07 -17.64 -3.35
N THR A 180 -30.11 -16.91 -2.23
CA THR A 180 -31.21 -16.00 -1.92
C THR A 180 -31.25 -14.82 -2.90
N PRO A 181 -32.40 -14.14 -3.08
CA PRO A 181 -32.48 -12.92 -3.88
C PRO A 181 -31.50 -11.84 -3.43
N GLU A 182 -31.21 -11.75 -2.13
CA GLU A 182 -30.20 -10.86 -1.54
C GLU A 182 -28.81 -11.21 -2.05
N ALA A 183 -28.40 -12.47 -1.93
CA ALA A 183 -27.11 -12.94 -2.43
C ALA A 183 -26.98 -12.77 -3.95
N LEU A 184 -28.05 -12.98 -4.72
CA LEU A 184 -28.05 -12.75 -6.17
C LEU A 184 -27.90 -11.27 -6.51
N ARG A 185 -28.55 -10.36 -5.77
CA ARG A 185 -28.40 -8.91 -5.93
C ARG A 185 -26.98 -8.45 -5.59
N ALA A 186 -26.42 -8.90 -4.46
CA ALA A 186 -25.04 -8.61 -4.09
C ALA A 186 -24.05 -9.19 -5.12
N GLY A 187 -24.30 -10.43 -5.56
CA GLY A 187 -23.53 -11.10 -6.60
C GLY A 187 -23.59 -10.39 -7.94
N ALA A 188 -24.67 -9.68 -8.26
CA ALA A 188 -24.77 -8.92 -9.51
C ALA A 188 -23.75 -7.79 -9.62
N ALA A 189 -23.43 -7.13 -8.50
CA ALA A 189 -22.39 -6.11 -8.46
C ALA A 189 -20.97 -6.70 -8.38
N LEU A 190 -20.82 -7.87 -7.76
CA LEU A 190 -19.51 -8.43 -7.40
C LEU A 190 -18.98 -9.49 -8.38
N LEU A 191 -19.86 -10.15 -9.15
CA LEU A 191 -19.51 -11.23 -10.07
C LEU A 191 -19.64 -10.77 -11.52
N PRO A 192 -18.52 -10.49 -12.21
CA PRO A 192 -18.55 -10.20 -13.64
C PRO A 192 -19.07 -11.39 -14.45
N GLU A 193 -19.78 -11.11 -15.54
CA GLU A 193 -20.38 -12.16 -16.39
C GLU A 193 -19.33 -13.19 -16.84
N GLY A 194 -19.63 -14.47 -16.60
CA GLY A 194 -18.78 -15.59 -17.00
C GLY A 194 -17.47 -15.75 -16.22
N ARG A 195 -17.25 -15.01 -15.11
CA ARG A 195 -16.02 -15.13 -14.31
C ARG A 195 -16.30 -15.25 -12.81
N GLY A 196 -15.57 -16.15 -12.18
CA GLY A 196 -15.56 -16.27 -10.72
C GLY A 196 -14.71 -15.22 -10.03
N ALA A 197 -15.23 -14.68 -8.92
CA ALA A 197 -14.48 -13.76 -8.05
C ALA A 197 -14.18 -14.43 -6.70
N ARG A 198 -13.11 -13.98 -6.02
CA ARG A 198 -12.84 -14.39 -4.63
C ARG A 198 -13.71 -13.54 -3.72
N LEU A 199 -14.71 -14.13 -3.07
CA LEU A 199 -15.69 -13.46 -2.22
C LEU A 199 -15.76 -14.13 -0.84
N LEU A 200 -16.36 -13.41 0.11
CA LEU A 200 -16.88 -13.97 1.34
C LEU A 200 -18.36 -14.27 1.10
N ALA A 201 -18.75 -15.53 1.22
CA ALA A 201 -20.14 -15.96 1.07
C ALA A 201 -20.69 -16.35 2.44
N LEU A 202 -21.79 -15.74 2.86
CA LEU A 202 -22.51 -16.17 4.06
C LEU A 202 -23.31 -17.42 3.70
N VAL A 203 -22.86 -18.58 4.17
CA VAL A 203 -23.54 -19.85 3.93
C VAL A 203 -24.38 -20.17 5.16
N ARG A 204 -25.68 -20.40 4.96
CA ARG A 204 -26.63 -20.78 6.00
C ARG A 204 -27.20 -22.16 5.70
N ALA A 205 -27.39 -22.96 6.75
CA ALA A 205 -28.08 -24.22 6.68
C ALA A 205 -29.54 -24.03 7.09
N GLU A 206 -30.46 -24.40 6.21
CA GLU A 206 -31.89 -24.34 6.42
C GLU A 206 -32.44 -25.78 6.43
N GLU A 207 -33.20 -26.12 7.47
CA GLU A 207 -33.94 -27.37 7.51
C GLU A 207 -35.22 -27.20 6.69
N HIS A 208 -35.27 -27.81 5.51
CA HIS A 208 -36.48 -27.93 4.74
C HIS A 208 -37.20 -29.21 5.16
N VAL A 209 -38.42 -29.04 5.65
CA VAL A 209 -39.32 -30.17 5.89
C VAL A 209 -39.83 -30.61 4.52
N ARG A 210 -39.39 -31.76 4.04
CA ARG A 210 -39.90 -32.31 2.79
C ARG A 210 -41.31 -32.81 3.08
N GLY A 211 -42.30 -32.21 2.42
CA GLY A 211 -43.68 -32.66 2.48
C GLY A 211 -43.76 -34.08 1.91
N GLY A 212 -43.59 -35.09 2.75
CA GLY A 212 -43.76 -36.48 2.37
C GLY A 212 -45.24 -36.75 2.09
N GLU A 213 -45.52 -37.61 1.11
CA GLU A 213 -46.88 -38.10 0.84
C GLU A 213 -47.44 -38.98 1.97
N GLY A 214 -46.60 -39.32 2.97
CA GLY A 214 -47.03 -40.02 4.17
C GLY A 214 -47.98 -39.15 4.99
N GLY A 215 -49.19 -39.66 5.24
CA GLY A 215 -50.19 -38.95 6.06
C GLY A 215 -49.68 -38.55 7.45
N TYR A 216 -50.43 -37.71 8.17
CA TYR A 216 -50.11 -37.01 9.44
C TYR A 216 -49.40 -37.81 10.55
N ARG A 217 -49.28 -39.14 10.47
CA ARG A 217 -48.60 -40.00 11.44
C ARG A 217 -47.14 -40.32 11.09
N ALA A 218 -46.68 -40.08 9.86
CA ALA A 218 -45.28 -40.32 9.49
C ALA A 218 -44.39 -39.17 9.99
N ALA A 219 -43.23 -39.49 10.58
CA ALA A 219 -42.24 -38.49 10.93
C ALA A 219 -41.78 -37.76 9.66
N GLN A 220 -41.88 -36.43 9.65
CA GLN A 220 -41.51 -35.64 8.48
C GLN A 220 -40.00 -35.71 8.27
N GLU A 221 -39.60 -36.06 7.04
CA GLU A 221 -38.20 -36.07 6.65
C GLU A 221 -37.68 -34.63 6.55
N ARG A 222 -36.66 -34.32 7.35
CA ARG A 222 -36.01 -33.01 7.33
C ARG A 222 -34.76 -33.09 6.48
N GLU A 223 -34.74 -32.34 5.40
CA GLU A 223 -33.59 -32.21 4.51
C GLU A 223 -32.83 -30.93 4.86
N ARG A 224 -31.55 -31.06 5.18
CA ARG A 224 -30.69 -29.91 5.46
C ARG A 224 -30.16 -29.35 4.14
N VAL A 225 -30.70 -28.22 3.72
CA VAL A 225 -30.31 -27.52 2.49
C VAL A 225 -29.38 -26.36 2.86
N LEU A 226 -28.28 -26.22 2.16
CA LEU A 226 -27.36 -25.09 2.34
C LEU A 226 -27.70 -24.00 1.32
N THR A 227 -27.87 -22.76 1.77
CA THR A 227 -28.17 -21.60 0.94
C THR A 227 -27.06 -20.54 1.09
N VAL A 228 -26.80 -19.78 0.01
CA VAL A 228 -25.98 -18.56 0.10
C VAL A 228 -26.91 -17.39 0.44
N ALA A 229 -26.78 -16.87 1.65
CA ALA A 229 -27.62 -15.80 2.18
C ALA A 229 -27.10 -14.41 1.80
N ASP A 230 -25.78 -14.23 1.68
CA ASP A 230 -25.17 -12.94 1.33
C ASP A 230 -23.78 -13.11 0.68
N LEU A 231 -23.31 -12.08 -0.02
CA LEU A 231 -22.00 -11.99 -0.63
C LEU A 231 -21.32 -10.66 -0.29
N LEU A 232 -20.09 -10.74 0.21
CA LEU A 232 -19.25 -9.58 0.47
C LEU A 232 -17.94 -9.69 -0.31
N ALA A 233 -17.48 -8.56 -0.86
CA ALA A 233 -16.09 -8.48 -1.32
C ALA A 233 -15.16 -8.72 -0.12
N PRO A 234 -14.08 -9.51 -0.27
CA PRO A 234 -13.08 -9.57 0.77
C PRO A 234 -12.55 -8.14 0.95
N PRO A 235 -12.25 -7.72 2.20
CA PRO A 235 -11.59 -6.43 2.39
C PRO A 235 -10.39 -6.39 1.47
N ALA A 236 -10.24 -5.30 0.72
CA ALA A 236 -9.08 -5.10 -0.13
C ALA A 236 -7.86 -5.43 0.72
N TRP A 237 -6.93 -6.25 0.21
CA TRP A 237 -5.70 -6.50 0.95
C TRP A 237 -4.99 -5.16 1.05
N VAL A 238 -5.17 -4.50 2.18
CA VAL A 238 -4.40 -3.34 2.55
C VAL A 238 -3.14 -3.95 3.16
N PRO A 239 -1.96 -3.72 2.58
CA PRO A 239 -0.74 -4.12 3.24
C PRO A 239 -0.76 -3.61 4.68
N PRO A 240 -0.26 -4.38 5.66
CA PRO A 240 -0.34 -3.99 7.07
C PRO A 240 0.28 -2.61 7.33
N TRP A 241 1.21 -2.15 6.49
CA TRP A 241 1.80 -0.81 6.53
C TRP A 241 1.01 0.30 5.80
N ILE A 242 -0.15 0.01 5.20
CA ILE A 242 -1.02 0.96 4.47
C ILE A 242 -2.38 1.13 5.15
N ASN A 243 -2.70 0.35 6.19
CA ASN A 243 -3.96 0.53 6.90
C ASN A 243 -4.03 1.99 7.39
N GLY A 244 -4.91 2.80 6.79
CA GLY A 244 -4.84 4.25 6.92
C GLY A 244 -4.93 4.70 8.39
N ALA A 245 -5.66 3.95 9.21
CA ALA A 245 -5.73 4.16 10.65
C ALA A 245 -4.41 3.84 11.37
N GLU A 246 -3.69 2.81 10.94
CA GLU A 246 -2.42 2.38 11.52
C GLU A 246 -1.26 3.28 11.05
N VAL A 247 -1.26 3.70 9.79
CA VAL A 247 -0.33 4.70 9.27
C VAL A 247 -0.56 6.06 9.92
N GLN A 248 -1.81 6.50 10.06
CA GLN A 248 -2.13 7.73 10.80
C GLN A 248 -1.74 7.62 12.27
N TRP A 249 -1.90 6.44 12.89
CA TRP A 249 -1.47 6.20 14.26
C TRP A 249 0.06 6.22 14.40
N TRP A 250 0.78 5.54 13.51
CA TRP A 250 2.25 5.53 13.48
C TRP A 250 2.83 6.90 13.17
N LEU A 251 2.25 7.64 12.22
CA LEU A 251 2.64 9.02 11.92
C LEU A 251 2.38 9.93 13.12
N ALA A 252 1.21 9.83 13.77
CA ALA A 252 0.92 10.59 14.98
C ALA A 252 1.89 10.24 16.12
N ARG A 253 2.27 8.96 16.29
CA ARG A 253 3.23 8.53 17.31
C ARG A 253 4.66 8.98 17.02
N ALA A 254 5.13 8.80 15.80
CA ALA A 254 6.45 9.27 15.35
C ALA A 254 6.57 10.79 15.52
N TRP A 255 5.49 11.53 15.24
CA TRP A 255 5.45 12.97 15.40
C TRP A 255 5.44 13.41 16.88
N ASN A 256 4.69 12.73 17.75
CA ASN A 256 4.70 12.98 19.19
C ASN A 256 6.10 12.74 19.78
N VAL A 257 6.77 11.67 19.36
CA VAL A 257 8.15 11.40 19.77
C VAL A 257 9.09 12.50 19.28
N GLY A 258 8.98 12.91 18.01
CA GLY A 258 9.76 14.02 17.45
C GLY A 258 9.55 15.34 18.22
N ALA A 259 8.32 15.67 18.57
CA ALA A 259 7.99 16.87 19.34
C ALA A 259 8.60 16.84 20.75
N VAL A 260 8.53 15.70 21.45
CA VAL A 260 9.16 15.53 22.78
C VAL A 260 10.67 15.69 22.68
N VAL A 261 11.31 15.05 21.70
CA VAL A 261 12.76 15.17 21.47
C VAL A 261 13.15 16.63 21.18
N ALA A 262 12.39 17.34 20.36
CA ALA A 262 12.64 18.75 20.06
C ALA A 262 12.54 19.65 21.30
N VAL A 263 11.53 19.43 22.16
CA VAL A 263 11.39 20.17 23.43
C VAL A 263 12.56 19.90 24.37
N LEU A 264 12.97 18.63 24.51
CA LEU A 264 14.10 18.25 25.36
C LEU A 264 15.41 18.86 24.86
N LEU A 265 15.67 18.82 23.56
CA LEU A 265 16.83 19.45 22.95
C LEU A 265 16.83 20.97 23.16
N ARG A 266 15.67 21.62 23.07
CA ARG A 266 15.53 23.06 23.33
C ARG A 266 15.80 23.41 24.79
N ALA A 267 15.27 22.62 25.73
CA ALA A 267 15.54 22.82 27.15
C ALA A 267 17.03 22.65 27.47
N ALA A 268 17.68 21.60 26.92
CA ALA A 268 19.12 21.39 27.06
C ALA A 268 19.95 22.57 26.51
N GLN A 269 19.59 23.12 25.35
CA GLN A 269 20.26 24.31 24.79
C GLN A 269 20.14 25.53 25.70
N LEU A 270 18.95 25.79 26.27
CA LEU A 270 18.74 26.91 27.17
C LEU A 270 19.55 26.77 28.47
N ILE A 271 19.63 25.56 29.03
CA ILE A 271 20.43 25.28 30.23
C ILE A 271 21.92 25.47 29.92
N ALA A 272 22.41 24.94 28.80
CA ALA A 272 23.81 25.09 28.40
C ALA A 272 24.18 26.57 28.19
N GLY A 273 23.29 27.37 27.58
CA GLY A 273 23.49 28.80 27.39
C GLY A 273 23.36 29.64 28.66
N ALA A 274 22.80 29.12 29.75
CA ALA A 274 22.71 29.81 31.03
C ALA A 274 23.93 29.52 31.95
N ILE A 275 24.70 28.47 31.64
CA ILE A 275 25.85 28.02 32.44
C ILE A 275 27.19 28.54 31.87
N GLY A 276 27.24 28.90 30.58
CA GLY A 276 28.41 29.49 29.91
C GLY A 276 28.33 31.01 29.84
#